data_AF-Q50JK0-F1
#
_entry.id   AF-Q50JK0-F1
#
_cell.length_a   1.000
_cell.length_b   1.000
_cell.length_c   1.000
_cell.angle_alpha   90.00
_cell.angle_beta   90.00
_cell.angle_gamma   90.00
#
_symmetry.space_group_name_H-M   'P 1'
#
loop_
_entity.id
_entity.type
_entity.pdbx_description
1 polymer ?
#
loop_
_entity_poly.entity_id
_entity_poly.type
_entity_poly.pdbx_seq_one_letter_code
_entity_poly.pdbx_strand_id
1 'polypeptide(L)'
;TSVTNWFEDKRKFGGLIGAFPEEATRGSISNEKEREKRISVNTNRGLWARCDNCGNMLYVKYLKQNKNVCEERGYHLPMNSMERIELLIDRNTWIPMDENMTTKDVLDFSDEDSHQNRVAISQEKTGLTDAVQTGIGYLNGTLIALGAMDFHFMGGSMGSVVGEKITRLIEYATAKSLPLVLICASGGARMQEGTLSLMQMAKISSVLQIHQVRKKLLHISILTYPTTGGVTASFGMLGDIIIAESKAYTAFAGKRVIEQTSRQKIPEG
;
A
#
# COMPACT_ATOMS: atom_id res chain seq x y z
N THR A 1 16.83 6.39 -43.08
CA THR A 1 18.10 5.79 -42.65
C THR A 1 17.81 4.89 -41.47
N SER A 2 17.96 3.59 -41.66
CA SER A 2 17.33 2.49 -40.89
C SER A 2 17.88 2.30 -39.47
N VAL A 3 17.01 1.84 -38.56
CA VAL A 3 17.23 1.48 -37.13
C VAL A 3 18.26 0.36 -36.93
N THR A 4 18.74 -0.25 -38.01
CA THR A 4 19.81 -1.27 -38.03
C THR A 4 21.18 -0.73 -37.64
N ASN A 5 21.47 0.57 -37.84
CA ASN A 5 22.81 1.13 -37.58
C ASN A 5 23.12 1.35 -36.09
N TRP A 6 22.13 1.22 -35.20
CA TRP A 6 22.35 1.40 -33.76
C TRP A 6 22.84 0.12 -33.06
N PHE A 7 22.57 -1.06 -33.65
CA PHE A 7 22.92 -2.35 -33.05
C PHE A 7 24.35 -2.83 -33.37
N GLU A 8 25.00 -2.29 -34.41
CA GLU A 8 26.37 -2.70 -34.79
C GLU A 8 27.47 -2.04 -33.94
N ASP A 9 27.22 -0.86 -33.37
CA ASP A 9 28.23 -0.12 -32.61
C ASP A 9 28.49 -0.68 -31.19
N LYS A 10 27.54 -1.43 -30.61
CA LYS A 10 27.74 -2.05 -29.29
C LYS A 10 28.59 -3.32 -29.31
N ARG A 11 28.86 -3.92 -30.48
CA ARG A 11 29.70 -5.12 -30.59
C ARG A 11 31.20 -4.83 -30.65
N LYS A 12 31.62 -3.56 -30.78
CA LYS A 12 33.04 -3.18 -30.83
C LYS A 12 33.68 -2.85 -29.47
N PHE A 13 32.90 -2.74 -28.40
CA PHE A 13 33.41 -2.42 -27.05
C PHE A 13 33.61 -3.62 -26.11
N GLY A 14 33.24 -4.84 -26.53
CA GLY A 14 33.32 -6.05 -25.69
C GLY A 14 34.59 -6.89 -25.83
N GLY A 15 35.63 -6.38 -26.51
CA GLY A 15 36.73 -7.21 -27.03
C GLY A 15 38.07 -7.16 -26.29
N LEU A 16 38.19 -6.61 -25.09
CA LEU A 16 39.52 -6.25 -24.56
C LEU A 16 39.84 -6.54 -23.08
N ILE A 17 39.18 -7.51 -22.43
CA ILE A 17 39.69 -8.01 -21.14
C ILE A 17 39.54 -9.53 -21.07
N GLY A 18 40.60 -10.23 -21.45
CA GLY A 18 40.81 -11.64 -21.15
C GLY A 18 42.19 -11.84 -20.50
N ALA A 19 42.22 -12.76 -19.53
CA ALA A 19 43.37 -13.48 -18.94
C ALA A 19 43.98 -13.00 -17.59
N PHE A 20 43.47 -13.66 -16.51
CA PHE A 20 44.16 -14.30 -15.36
C PHE A 20 45.03 -13.48 -14.34
N PRO A 21 45.29 -13.98 -13.10
CA PRO A 21 45.03 -15.33 -12.57
C PRO A 21 44.25 -15.49 -11.24
N GLU A 22 43.71 -16.70 -11.11
CA GLU A 22 43.28 -17.40 -9.89
C GLU A 22 44.45 -17.55 -8.91
N GLU A 23 44.35 -16.98 -7.68
CA GLU A 23 45.11 -17.48 -6.51
C GLU A 23 44.70 -16.87 -5.14
N ALA A 24 43.64 -16.06 -5.04
CA ALA A 24 43.28 -15.36 -3.79
C ALA A 24 42.09 -15.94 -3.00
N THR A 25 41.49 -17.06 -3.42
CA THR A 25 40.16 -17.52 -2.94
C THR A 25 40.16 -18.81 -2.12
N ARG A 26 41.23 -19.08 -1.34
CA ARG A 26 41.24 -20.22 -0.38
C ARG A 26 41.43 -19.84 1.09
N GLY A 27 41.61 -18.55 1.42
CA GLY A 27 41.83 -18.09 2.80
C GLY A 27 40.63 -17.43 3.50
N SER A 28 39.53 -17.15 2.80
CA SER A 28 38.42 -16.34 3.32
C SER A 28 37.12 -17.11 3.60
N ILE A 29 37.06 -18.41 3.29
CA ILE A 29 35.83 -19.21 3.36
C ILE A 29 35.56 -19.78 4.78
N SER A 30 36.56 -19.75 5.68
CA SER A 30 36.42 -20.32 7.03
C SER A 30 35.84 -19.37 8.08
N ASN A 31 35.79 -18.05 7.83
CA ASN A 31 35.34 -17.05 8.83
C ASN A 31 33.90 -16.53 8.65
N GLU A 32 33.21 -16.87 7.55
CA GLU A 32 31.82 -16.45 7.34
C GLU A 32 30.80 -17.39 8.02
N LYS A 33 31.09 -18.69 8.10
CA LYS A 33 30.17 -19.69 8.67
C LYS A 33 29.96 -19.62 10.19
N GLU A 34 30.84 -18.95 10.93
CA GLU A 34 30.67 -18.76 12.39
C GLU A 34 29.87 -17.51 12.76
N ARG A 35 29.63 -16.60 11.80
CA ARG A 35 28.87 -15.36 12.04
C ARG A 35 27.35 -15.55 11.92
N GLU A 36 26.90 -16.65 11.32
CA GLU A 36 25.47 -16.99 11.11
C GLU A 36 24.80 -17.69 12.31
N LYS A 37 25.50 -17.92 13.43
CA LYS A 37 24.94 -18.58 14.63
C LYS A 37 24.56 -17.64 15.78
N ARG A 38 24.12 -16.42 15.47
CA ARG A 38 23.46 -15.51 16.42
C ARG A 38 22.27 -14.78 15.80
N ILE A 39 21.31 -15.51 15.26
CA ILE A 39 19.94 -14.98 15.14
C ILE A 39 19.19 -15.45 16.39
N SER A 40 19.48 -14.77 17.50
CA SER A 40 18.58 -14.80 18.65
C SER A 40 17.27 -14.18 18.19
N VAL A 41 16.22 -14.99 18.13
CA VAL A 41 14.82 -14.57 18.00
C VAL A 41 14.59 -13.44 19.02
N ASN A 42 14.54 -12.20 18.54
CA ASN A 42 14.41 -11.04 19.41
C ASN A 42 12.93 -10.75 19.63
N THR A 43 12.39 -11.31 20.71
CA THR A 43 11.08 -11.02 21.31
C THR A 43 11.03 -9.61 21.93
N ASN A 44 11.33 -8.59 21.14
CA ASN A 44 11.12 -7.18 21.48
C ASN A 44 10.55 -6.47 20.24
N ARG A 45 9.23 -6.58 20.04
CA ARG A 45 8.51 -5.60 19.22
C ARG A 45 8.82 -4.23 19.84
N GLY A 46 9.56 -3.39 19.11
CA GLY A 46 10.25 -2.22 19.63
C GLY A 46 9.36 -1.36 20.53
N LEU A 47 9.78 -1.17 21.78
CA LEU A 47 9.12 -0.32 22.77
C LEU A 47 9.03 1.15 22.33
N TRP A 48 9.84 1.53 21.35
CA TRP A 48 10.00 2.89 20.86
C TRP A 48 9.79 2.95 19.35
N ALA A 49 9.14 4.01 18.89
CA ALA A 49 8.99 4.40 17.49
C ALA A 49 9.62 5.78 17.29
N ARG A 50 10.31 5.99 16.16
CA ARG A 50 10.86 7.30 15.82
C ARG A 50 9.83 8.11 15.04
N CYS A 51 9.64 9.38 15.38
CA CYS A 51 8.81 10.29 14.58
C CYS A 51 9.58 10.79 13.35
N ASP A 52 9.03 10.59 12.15
CA ASP A 52 9.67 11.03 10.90
C ASP A 52 9.73 12.55 10.76
N ASN A 53 8.89 13.29 11.48
CA ASN A 53 8.84 14.76 11.40
C ASN A 53 9.78 15.47 12.38
N CYS A 54 9.84 15.04 13.65
CA CYS A 54 10.69 15.68 14.67
C CYS A 54 11.92 14.86 15.08
N GLY A 55 11.98 13.57 14.71
CA GLY A 55 13.08 12.68 15.06
C GLY A 55 13.01 12.08 16.47
N ASN A 56 12.02 12.44 17.28
CA ASN A 56 11.91 11.97 18.66
C ASN A 56 11.55 10.49 18.77
N MET A 57 11.98 9.89 19.87
CA MET A 57 11.64 8.53 20.25
C MET A 57 10.36 8.55 21.08
N LEU A 58 9.29 7.99 20.51
CA LEU A 58 7.97 7.90 21.10
C LEU A 58 7.77 6.50 21.65
N TYR A 59 7.32 6.40 22.90
CA TYR A 59 7.00 5.10 23.49
C TYR A 59 5.70 4.56 22.86
N VAL A 60 5.74 3.37 22.28
CA VAL A 60 4.66 2.82 21.44
C VAL A 60 3.32 2.74 22.19
N LYS A 61 3.34 2.48 23.50
CA LYS A 61 2.12 2.45 24.32
C LYS A 61 1.39 3.79 24.34
N TYR A 62 2.11 4.90 24.54
CA TYR A 62 1.52 6.24 24.56
C TYR A 62 1.12 6.68 23.15
N LEU A 63 1.92 6.33 22.15
CA LEU A 63 1.59 6.59 20.76
C LEU A 63 0.25 5.94 20.36
N LYS A 64 0.01 4.69 20.75
CA LYS A 64 -1.28 4.01 20.51
C LYS A 64 -2.44 4.66 21.24
N GLN A 65 -2.24 5.09 22.49
CA GLN A 65 -3.26 5.83 23.25
C GLN A 65 -3.60 7.16 22.57
N ASN A 66 -2.61 7.82 21.98
CA ASN A 66 -2.76 9.05 21.21
C ASN A 66 -3.05 8.80 19.72
N LYS A 67 -3.61 7.63 19.36
CA LYS A 67 -4.08 7.32 18.00
C LYS A 67 -3.00 7.49 16.92
N ASN A 68 -1.76 7.12 17.25
CA ASN A 68 -0.58 7.28 16.40
C ASN A 68 -0.31 8.74 15.98
N VAL A 69 -0.61 9.71 16.83
CA VAL A 69 -0.27 11.12 16.63
C VAL A 69 0.90 11.53 17.54
N CYS A 70 1.91 12.17 16.95
CA CYS A 70 3.02 12.75 17.70
C CYS A 70 2.55 13.97 18.50
N GLU A 71 2.72 13.95 19.82
CA GLU A 71 2.27 15.01 20.74
C GLU A 71 2.94 16.37 20.48
N GLU A 72 4.20 16.39 20.05
CA GLU A 72 4.94 17.65 19.88
C GLU A 72 4.56 18.42 18.61
N ARG A 73 4.26 17.72 17.53
CA ARG A 73 4.09 18.33 16.18
C ARG A 73 2.74 18.02 15.54
N GLY A 74 1.90 17.21 16.19
CA GLY A 74 0.64 16.72 15.63
C GLY A 74 0.83 15.90 14.35
N TYR A 75 2.00 15.27 14.17
CA TYR A 75 2.29 14.45 12.99
C TYR A 75 1.61 13.09 13.11
N HIS A 76 0.84 12.71 12.09
CA HIS A 76 0.18 11.41 12.02
C HIS A 76 1.20 10.37 11.56
N LEU A 77 1.53 9.42 12.43
CA LEU A 77 2.40 8.29 12.10
C LEU A 77 1.61 7.22 11.33
N PRO A 78 2.29 6.39 10.51
CA PRO A 78 1.65 5.30 9.80
C PRO A 78 0.89 4.37 10.75
N MET A 79 -0.30 3.94 10.33
CA MET A 79 -1.10 2.93 11.02
C MET A 79 -1.37 1.79 10.04
N ASN A 80 -1.36 0.57 10.53
CA ASN A 80 -1.85 -0.55 9.73
C ASN A 80 -3.38 -0.57 9.67
N SER A 81 -3.92 -1.38 8.77
CA SER A 81 -5.36 -1.50 8.54
C SER A 81 -6.14 -2.00 9.76
N MET A 82 -5.57 -2.90 10.58
CA MET A 82 -6.20 -3.35 11.83
C MET A 82 -6.31 -2.25 12.87
N GLU A 83 -5.24 -1.45 13.04
CA GLU A 83 -5.24 -0.32 13.97
C GLU A 83 -6.30 0.71 13.60
N ARG A 84 -6.55 0.92 12.29
CA ARG A 84 -7.64 1.77 11.80
C ARG A 84 -9.03 1.19 12.10
N ILE A 85 -9.20 -0.12 11.92
CA ILE A 85 -10.46 -0.81 12.22
C ILE A 85 -10.75 -0.72 13.72
N GLU A 86 -9.79 -1.06 14.58
CA GLU A 86 -9.92 -0.99 16.04
C GLU A 86 -10.18 0.42 16.57
N LEU A 87 -9.71 1.45 15.84
CA LEU A 87 -9.94 2.84 16.19
C LEU A 87 -11.37 3.31 15.91
N LEU A 88 -12.00 2.81 14.83
CA LEU A 88 -13.30 3.28 14.34
C LEU A 88 -14.46 2.37 14.75
N ILE A 89 -14.23 1.07 14.79
CA ILE A 89 -15.26 0.05 15.00
C ILE A 89 -15.36 -0.29 16.48
N ASP A 90 -16.60 -0.35 16.97
CA ASP A 90 -16.95 -0.73 18.32
C ASP A 90 -16.40 -2.13 18.62
N ARG A 91 -15.87 -2.29 19.84
CA ARG A 91 -15.19 -3.52 20.26
C ARG A 91 -16.07 -4.75 20.06
N ASN A 92 -15.48 -5.82 19.51
CA ASN A 92 -16.12 -7.12 19.27
C ASN A 92 -17.29 -7.06 18.28
N THR A 93 -17.37 -6.05 17.41
CA THR A 93 -18.41 -5.96 16.39
C THR A 93 -17.91 -6.11 14.95
N TRP A 94 -16.60 -6.19 14.75
CA TRP A 94 -15.99 -6.36 13.44
C TRP A 94 -16.31 -7.75 12.86
N ILE A 95 -16.88 -7.75 11.67
CA ILE A 95 -17.17 -8.95 10.88
C ILE A 95 -16.42 -8.80 9.55
N PRO A 96 -15.26 -9.45 9.40
CA PRO A 96 -14.47 -9.33 8.18
C PRO A 96 -15.14 -10.05 7.00
N MET A 97 -14.83 -9.60 5.79
CA MET A 97 -15.33 -10.13 4.52
C MET A 97 -14.18 -10.51 3.59
N ASP A 98 -14.36 -11.60 2.85
CA ASP A 98 -13.44 -12.05 1.78
C ASP A 98 -11.98 -12.21 2.26
N GLU A 99 -11.76 -12.68 3.50
CA GLU A 99 -10.41 -12.78 4.10
C GLU A 99 -9.48 -13.71 3.30
N ASN A 100 -10.02 -14.80 2.76
CA ASN A 100 -9.25 -15.82 2.04
C ASN A 100 -8.97 -15.46 0.57
N MET A 101 -9.37 -14.28 0.10
CA MET A 101 -9.15 -13.85 -1.27
C MET A 101 -7.69 -13.47 -1.48
N THR A 102 -7.02 -14.13 -2.42
CA THR A 102 -5.59 -13.91 -2.70
C THR A 102 -5.34 -13.67 -4.18
N THR A 103 -4.24 -12.98 -4.48
CA THR A 103 -3.86 -12.62 -5.84
C THR A 103 -3.29 -13.83 -6.56
N LYS A 104 -3.65 -14.00 -7.83
CA LYS A 104 -3.05 -14.97 -8.73
C LYS A 104 -2.28 -14.21 -9.81
N ASP A 105 -1.03 -14.59 -10.04
CA ASP A 105 -0.28 -14.05 -11.16
C ASP A 105 -0.80 -14.63 -12.48
N VAL A 106 -1.37 -13.76 -13.32
CA VAL A 106 -1.94 -14.12 -14.63
C VAL A 106 -1.00 -13.70 -15.76
N LEU A 107 -0.05 -12.80 -15.48
CA LEU A 107 0.85 -12.21 -16.47
C LEU A 107 2.26 -12.85 -16.41
N ASP A 108 2.50 -13.73 -15.45
CA ASP A 108 3.82 -14.29 -15.12
C ASP A 108 4.87 -13.17 -15.00
N PHE A 109 4.51 -12.11 -14.27
CA PHE A 109 5.32 -10.90 -14.19
C PHE A 109 6.56 -11.14 -13.33
N SER A 110 7.73 -10.83 -13.90
CA SER A 110 9.00 -10.85 -13.19
C SER A 110 9.87 -9.66 -13.60
N ASP A 111 10.41 -8.96 -12.61
CA ASP A 111 11.48 -7.97 -12.77
C ASP A 111 12.73 -8.41 -12.00
N GLU A 112 13.20 -7.63 -11.02
CA GLU A 112 14.18 -8.07 -10.03
C GLU A 112 13.66 -9.21 -9.15
N ASP A 113 12.33 -9.28 -8.95
CA ASP A 113 11.62 -10.33 -8.21
C ASP A 113 10.33 -10.73 -8.95
N SER A 114 9.86 -11.96 -8.75
CA SER A 114 8.56 -12.38 -9.27
C SER A 114 7.41 -11.71 -8.50
N HIS A 115 6.29 -11.45 -9.18
CA HIS A 115 5.11 -10.88 -8.53
C HIS A 115 4.63 -11.77 -7.36
N GLN A 116 4.61 -13.09 -7.56
CA GLN A 116 4.27 -14.06 -6.52
C GLN A 116 5.17 -13.96 -5.29
N ASN A 117 6.48 -13.78 -5.47
CA ASN A 117 7.42 -13.63 -4.36
C ASN A 117 7.15 -12.33 -3.58
N ARG A 118 6.92 -11.21 -4.28
CA ARG A 118 6.59 -9.92 -3.64
C ARG A 118 5.29 -9.99 -2.82
N VAL A 119 4.29 -10.72 -3.33
CA VAL A 119 3.03 -10.99 -2.61
C VAL A 119 3.31 -11.83 -1.37
N ALA A 120 4.03 -12.96 -1.50
CA ALA A 120 4.34 -13.84 -0.37
C ALA A 120 5.10 -13.12 0.76
N ILE A 121 6.13 -12.33 0.43
CA ILE A 121 6.88 -11.51 1.40
C ILE A 121 5.95 -10.50 2.10
N SER A 122 5.04 -9.87 1.35
CA SER A 122 4.09 -8.91 1.92
C SER A 122 3.07 -9.59 2.83
N GLN A 123 2.60 -10.78 2.45
CA GLN A 123 1.69 -11.60 3.27
C GLN A 123 2.38 -12.04 4.57
N GLU A 124 3.63 -12.51 4.50
CA GLU A 124 4.40 -12.89 5.70
C GLU A 124 4.62 -11.69 6.64
N LYS A 125 4.98 -10.54 6.08
CA LYS A 125 5.26 -9.32 6.85
C LYS A 125 4.02 -8.74 7.53
N THR A 126 2.87 -8.76 6.85
CA THR A 126 1.66 -8.05 7.30
C THR A 126 0.61 -8.97 7.91
N GLY A 127 0.63 -10.26 7.58
CA GLY A 127 -0.45 -11.20 7.89
C GLY A 127 -1.72 -10.99 7.06
N LEU A 128 -1.70 -10.08 6.07
CA LEU A 128 -2.84 -9.80 5.20
C LEU A 128 -2.77 -10.61 3.92
N THR A 129 -3.91 -10.92 3.31
CA THR A 129 -3.95 -11.56 1.99
C THR A 129 -3.69 -10.60 0.84
N ASP A 130 -4.08 -9.33 0.99
CA ASP A 130 -3.76 -8.22 0.10
C ASP A 130 -3.85 -6.86 0.85
N ALA A 131 -3.61 -5.75 0.16
CA ALA A 131 -3.50 -4.39 0.66
C ALA A 131 -4.81 -3.73 1.14
N VAL A 132 -5.87 -4.51 1.38
CA VAL A 132 -7.13 -3.98 1.93
C VAL A 132 -7.82 -5.01 2.81
N GLN A 133 -8.32 -4.53 3.95
CA GLN A 133 -9.27 -5.25 4.79
C GLN A 133 -10.65 -4.66 4.61
N THR A 134 -11.66 -5.51 4.49
CA THR A 134 -13.04 -5.13 4.23
C THR A 134 -13.95 -5.89 5.16
N GLY A 135 -15.04 -5.26 5.59
CA GLY A 135 -15.98 -5.88 6.50
C GLY A 135 -17.07 -4.93 6.95
N ILE A 136 -17.90 -5.40 7.87
CA ILE A 136 -18.91 -4.58 8.54
C ILE A 136 -18.62 -4.49 10.02
N GLY A 137 -19.07 -3.41 10.64
CA GLY A 137 -18.94 -3.22 12.08
C GLY A 137 -19.81 -2.06 12.54
N TYR A 138 -20.00 -1.97 13.86
CA TYR A 138 -20.72 -0.85 14.44
C TYR A 138 -19.75 0.30 14.70
N LEU A 139 -20.14 1.53 14.34
CA LEU A 139 -19.45 2.76 14.70
C LEU A 139 -20.41 3.58 15.54
N ASN A 140 -20.12 3.70 16.84
CA ASN A 140 -21.02 4.35 17.81
C ASN A 140 -22.46 3.82 17.72
N GLY A 141 -22.63 2.50 17.61
CA GLY A 141 -23.95 1.86 17.47
C GLY A 141 -24.60 1.94 16.09
N THR A 142 -23.96 2.54 15.09
CA THR A 142 -24.43 2.53 13.68
C THR A 142 -23.69 1.46 12.90
N LEU A 143 -24.40 0.50 12.30
CA LEU A 143 -23.79 -0.51 11.44
C LEU A 143 -23.31 0.14 10.12
N ILE A 144 -22.01 0.01 9.83
CA ILE A 144 -21.38 0.54 8.63
C ILE A 144 -20.62 -0.55 7.87
N ALA A 145 -20.41 -0.32 6.58
CA ALA A 145 -19.44 -1.04 5.77
C ALA A 145 -18.12 -0.27 5.74
N LEU A 146 -17.01 -0.94 6.07
CA LEU A 146 -15.69 -0.31 6.18
C LEU A 146 -14.66 -1.05 5.31
N GLY A 147 -13.91 -0.29 4.52
CA GLY A 147 -12.71 -0.74 3.84
C GLY A 147 -11.48 0.03 4.35
N ALA A 148 -10.47 -0.67 4.85
CA ALA A 148 -9.23 -0.09 5.33
C ALA A 148 -8.04 -0.60 4.51
N MET A 149 -7.45 0.27 3.70
CA MET A 149 -6.23 -0.05 2.95
C MET A 149 -5.01 -0.09 3.86
N ASP A 150 -4.00 -0.88 3.47
CA ASP A 150 -2.74 -1.01 4.20
C ASP A 150 -1.53 -0.70 3.32
N PHE A 151 -0.85 0.41 3.60
CA PHE A 151 0.33 0.82 2.85
C PHE A 151 1.51 -0.14 3.05
N HIS A 152 1.55 -0.91 4.14
CA HIS A 152 2.63 -1.85 4.40
C HIS A 152 2.63 -3.05 3.44
N PHE A 153 1.49 -3.32 2.80
CA PHE A 153 1.36 -4.35 1.77
C PHE A 153 1.61 -3.75 0.39
N MET A 154 2.80 -3.99 -0.18
CA MET A 154 3.18 -3.50 -1.51
C MET A 154 2.84 -2.02 -1.78
N GLY A 155 3.04 -1.15 -0.78
CA GLY A 155 2.74 0.28 -0.89
C GLY A 155 1.24 0.59 -1.00
N GLY A 156 0.37 -0.29 -0.50
CA GLY A 156 -1.08 -0.11 -0.61
C GLY A 156 -1.58 -0.16 -2.06
N SER A 157 -0.79 -0.73 -2.97
CA SER A 157 -1.08 -0.65 -4.41
C SER A 157 -2.39 -1.38 -4.74
N MET A 158 -3.24 -0.77 -5.56
CA MET A 158 -4.52 -1.36 -5.95
C MET A 158 -4.31 -2.36 -7.10
N GLY A 159 -4.49 -3.65 -6.79
CA GLY A 159 -4.56 -4.76 -7.75
C GLY A 159 -5.96 -5.37 -7.83
N SER A 160 -6.09 -6.52 -8.49
CA SER A 160 -7.37 -7.20 -8.74
C SER A 160 -8.10 -7.58 -7.46
N VAL A 161 -7.38 -8.05 -6.43
CA VAL A 161 -7.99 -8.42 -5.13
C VAL A 161 -8.48 -7.19 -4.40
N VAL A 162 -7.70 -6.11 -4.34
CA VAL A 162 -8.14 -4.84 -3.75
C VAL A 162 -9.42 -4.35 -4.44
N GLY A 163 -9.42 -4.38 -5.78
CA GLY A 163 -10.56 -4.04 -6.61
C GLY A 163 -11.80 -4.88 -6.31
N GLU A 164 -11.66 -6.20 -6.27
CA GLU A 164 -12.75 -7.14 -5.97
C GLU A 164 -13.29 -6.99 -4.55
N LYS A 165 -12.44 -6.94 -3.52
CA LYS A 165 -12.86 -6.81 -2.12
C LYS A 165 -13.65 -5.52 -1.88
N ILE A 166 -13.15 -4.39 -2.42
CA ILE A 166 -13.87 -3.11 -2.32
C ILE A 166 -15.19 -3.17 -3.08
N THR A 167 -15.20 -3.76 -4.28
CA THR A 167 -16.43 -3.89 -5.08
C THR A 167 -17.50 -4.69 -4.33
N ARG A 168 -17.14 -5.86 -3.79
CA ARG A 168 -18.05 -6.70 -2.99
C ARG A 168 -18.56 -6.00 -1.74
N LEU A 169 -17.68 -5.27 -1.05
CA LEU A 169 -18.06 -4.46 0.10
C LEU A 169 -19.13 -3.42 -0.28
N ILE A 170 -18.93 -2.70 -1.39
CA ILE A 170 -19.87 -1.68 -1.87
C ILE A 170 -21.20 -2.32 -2.27
N GLU A 171 -21.17 -3.43 -3.01
CA GLU A 171 -22.39 -4.16 -3.39
C GLU A 171 -23.16 -4.64 -2.17
N TYR A 172 -22.46 -5.19 -1.17
CA TYR A 172 -23.05 -5.61 0.09
C TYR A 172 -23.67 -4.43 0.85
N ALA A 173 -22.92 -3.33 1.01
CA ALA A 173 -23.40 -2.10 1.63
C ALA A 173 -24.64 -1.55 0.90
N THR A 174 -24.63 -1.61 -0.43
CA THR A 174 -25.74 -1.17 -1.29
C THR A 174 -26.98 -2.05 -1.10
N ALA A 175 -26.81 -3.38 -1.03
CA ALA A 175 -27.90 -4.32 -0.82
C ALA A 175 -28.51 -4.21 0.60
N LYS A 176 -27.69 -3.87 1.59
CA LYS A 176 -28.08 -3.72 2.99
C LYS A 176 -28.40 -2.28 3.40
N SER A 177 -28.32 -1.33 2.47
CA SER A 177 -28.53 0.10 2.72
C SER A 177 -27.65 0.66 3.84
N LEU A 178 -26.38 0.24 3.90
CA LEU A 178 -25.42 0.67 4.91
C LEU A 178 -24.61 1.87 4.42
N PRO A 179 -24.22 2.81 5.32
CA PRO A 179 -23.17 3.78 5.03
C PRO A 179 -21.85 3.07 4.74
N LEU A 180 -21.10 3.60 3.79
CA LEU A 180 -19.79 3.11 3.39
C LEU A 180 -18.70 4.08 3.82
N VAL A 181 -17.64 3.56 4.42
CA VAL A 181 -16.42 4.30 4.75
C VAL A 181 -15.22 3.60 4.12
N LEU A 182 -14.43 4.33 3.32
CA LEU A 182 -13.19 3.82 2.72
C LEU A 182 -11.99 4.63 3.22
N ILE A 183 -11.06 3.97 3.90
CA ILE A 183 -9.77 4.55 4.32
C ILE A 183 -8.74 4.22 3.26
N CYS A 184 -8.29 5.26 2.58
CA CYS A 184 -7.37 5.17 1.46
C CYS A 184 -5.93 5.37 1.95
N ALA A 185 -5.06 4.45 1.56
CA ALA A 185 -3.62 4.49 1.77
C ALA A 185 -2.98 3.72 0.60
N SER A 186 -2.42 4.43 -0.37
CA SER A 186 -1.92 3.81 -1.60
C SER A 186 -0.86 4.64 -2.30
N GLY A 187 0.15 3.97 -2.87
CA GLY A 187 1.10 4.53 -3.81
C GLY A 187 0.60 4.56 -5.27
N GLY A 188 -0.52 3.91 -5.58
CA GLY A 188 -1.09 3.86 -6.93
C GLY A 188 -1.62 2.48 -7.35
N ALA A 189 -1.69 2.25 -8.65
CA ALA A 189 -2.11 0.97 -9.22
C ALA A 189 -0.97 -0.06 -9.16
N ARG A 190 -1.29 -1.34 -8.98
CA ARG A 190 -0.30 -2.42 -8.91
C ARG A 190 0.22 -2.76 -10.30
N MET A 191 1.41 -2.27 -10.63
CA MET A 191 1.99 -2.41 -11.97
C MET A 191 2.18 -3.85 -12.41
N GLN A 192 2.41 -4.77 -11.47
CA GLN A 192 2.64 -6.20 -11.73
C GLN A 192 1.43 -6.88 -12.37
N GLU A 193 0.21 -6.37 -12.13
CA GLU A 193 -1.02 -6.88 -12.75
C GLU A 193 -1.44 -6.06 -14.00
N GLY A 194 -0.65 -5.06 -14.38
CA GLY A 194 -0.84 -4.27 -15.60
C GLY A 194 -2.23 -3.64 -15.73
N THR A 195 -2.88 -3.87 -16.86
CA THR A 195 -4.21 -3.32 -17.18
C THR A 195 -5.29 -3.77 -16.19
N LEU A 196 -5.15 -4.94 -15.55
CA LEU A 196 -6.11 -5.41 -14.57
C LEU A 196 -6.22 -4.43 -13.40
N SER A 197 -5.10 -3.89 -12.91
CA SER A 197 -5.06 -2.87 -11.87
C SER A 197 -5.73 -1.56 -12.30
N LEU A 198 -5.50 -1.14 -13.55
CA LEU A 198 -6.12 0.08 -14.09
C LEU A 198 -7.66 -0.07 -14.14
N MET A 199 -8.15 -1.23 -14.59
CA MET A 199 -9.59 -1.48 -14.72
C MET A 199 -10.31 -1.51 -13.37
N GLN A 200 -9.61 -1.76 -12.26
CA GLN A 200 -10.23 -1.68 -10.93
C GLN A 200 -10.76 -0.28 -10.61
N MET A 201 -10.16 0.78 -11.18
CA MET A 201 -10.65 2.15 -11.04
C MET A 201 -12.08 2.28 -11.59
N ALA A 202 -12.29 1.80 -12.82
CA ALA A 202 -13.58 1.85 -13.48
C ALA A 202 -14.60 0.95 -12.77
N LYS A 203 -14.17 -0.26 -12.38
CA LYS A 203 -15.00 -1.22 -11.66
C LYS A 203 -15.57 -0.64 -10.36
N ILE A 204 -14.70 -0.17 -9.47
CA ILE A 204 -15.14 0.40 -8.18
C ILE A 204 -16.01 1.65 -8.41
N SER A 205 -15.61 2.53 -9.33
CA SER A 205 -16.38 3.74 -9.64
C SER A 205 -17.80 3.42 -10.13
N SER A 206 -17.96 2.34 -10.91
CA SER A 206 -19.27 1.93 -11.42
C SER A 206 -20.23 1.47 -10.32
N VAL A 207 -19.75 0.72 -9.32
CA VAL A 207 -20.59 0.28 -8.20
C VAL A 207 -20.84 1.41 -7.19
N LEU A 208 -19.87 2.32 -7.00
CA LEU A 208 -20.07 3.54 -6.21
C LEU A 208 -21.17 4.43 -6.79
N GLN A 209 -21.23 4.58 -8.12
CA GLN A 209 -22.30 5.32 -8.77
C GLN A 209 -23.68 4.76 -8.44
N ILE A 210 -23.81 3.43 -8.37
CA ILE A 210 -25.06 2.78 -7.97
C ILE A 210 -25.37 3.07 -6.50
N HIS A 211 -24.37 2.95 -5.62
CA HIS A 211 -24.50 3.19 -4.18
C HIS A 211 -24.95 4.64 -3.87
N GLN A 212 -24.22 5.62 -4.40
CA GLN A 212 -24.43 7.03 -4.09
C GLN A 212 -25.60 7.62 -4.89
N VAL A 213 -25.67 7.39 -6.20
CA VAL A 213 -26.65 8.10 -7.05
C VAL A 213 -27.97 7.35 -7.11
N ARG A 214 -27.95 6.03 -7.36
CA ARG A 214 -29.19 5.26 -7.54
C ARG A 214 -29.84 4.91 -6.21
N LYS A 215 -29.05 4.58 -5.19
CA LYS A 215 -29.55 4.21 -3.86
C LYS A 215 -29.51 5.34 -2.83
N LYS A 216 -28.82 6.45 -3.12
CA LYS A 216 -28.73 7.62 -2.22
C LYS A 216 -28.14 7.26 -0.85
N LEU A 217 -27.16 6.36 -0.83
CA LEU A 217 -26.45 5.93 0.36
C LEU A 217 -25.14 6.72 0.52
N LEU A 218 -24.75 6.92 1.77
CA LEU A 218 -23.59 7.74 2.13
C LEU A 218 -22.28 6.98 1.91
N HIS A 219 -21.37 7.59 1.16
CA HIS A 219 -19.98 7.17 1.00
C HIS A 219 -19.03 8.24 1.56
N ILE A 220 -18.22 7.88 2.56
CA ILE A 220 -17.17 8.71 3.13
C ILE A 220 -15.81 8.15 2.69
N SER A 221 -14.97 9.00 2.11
CA SER A 221 -13.57 8.66 1.81
C SER A 221 -12.64 9.35 2.80
N ILE A 222 -11.74 8.59 3.41
CA ILE A 222 -10.72 9.08 4.34
C ILE A 222 -9.35 8.92 3.68
N LEU A 223 -8.73 10.03 3.30
CA LEU A 223 -7.43 10.11 2.66
C LEU A 223 -6.34 10.16 3.73
N THR A 224 -5.49 9.13 3.77
CA THR A 224 -4.37 9.04 4.70
C THR A 224 -3.03 9.14 3.97
N TYR A 225 -1.95 9.36 4.72
CA TYR A 225 -0.61 9.44 4.13
C TYR A 225 -0.07 8.06 3.73
N PRO A 226 0.39 7.85 2.49
CA PRO A 226 0.10 8.61 1.27
C PRO A 226 -1.13 8.06 0.53
N THR A 227 -1.81 8.90 -0.25
CA THR A 227 -2.87 8.47 -1.19
C THR A 227 -2.59 9.04 -2.58
N THR A 228 -2.03 8.22 -3.46
CA THR A 228 -1.62 8.65 -4.80
C THR A 228 -2.14 7.79 -5.95
N GLY A 229 -2.05 8.31 -7.17
CA GLY A 229 -2.27 7.53 -8.40
C GLY A 229 -3.73 7.13 -8.61
N GLY A 230 -3.91 5.85 -8.99
CA GLY A 230 -5.22 5.32 -9.39
C GLY A 230 -6.27 5.37 -8.29
N VAL A 231 -5.88 5.24 -7.02
CA VAL A 231 -6.82 5.33 -5.88
C VAL A 231 -7.36 6.76 -5.75
N THR A 232 -6.47 7.77 -5.80
CA THR A 232 -6.85 9.19 -5.78
C THR A 232 -7.69 9.57 -6.99
N ALA A 233 -7.42 9.02 -8.17
CA ALA A 233 -8.19 9.26 -9.39
C ALA A 233 -9.45 8.39 -9.53
N SER A 234 -9.83 7.65 -8.49
CA SER A 234 -11.05 6.83 -8.48
C SER A 234 -11.76 6.98 -7.13
N PHE A 235 -12.02 5.88 -6.44
CA PHE A 235 -12.86 5.85 -5.24
C PHE A 235 -12.37 6.76 -4.10
N GLY A 236 -11.07 7.04 -4.03
CA GLY A 236 -10.52 7.95 -3.02
C GLY A 236 -11.09 9.37 -3.11
N MET A 237 -11.44 9.85 -4.30
CA MET A 237 -11.97 11.20 -4.51
C MET A 237 -13.44 11.22 -4.96
N LEU A 238 -14.14 10.09 -4.87
CA LEU A 238 -15.56 9.96 -5.18
C LEU A 238 -16.45 9.86 -3.92
N GLY A 239 -15.93 10.29 -2.76
CA GLY A 239 -16.71 10.40 -1.52
C GLY A 239 -17.77 11.49 -1.61
N ASP A 240 -18.95 11.26 -1.01
CA ASP A 240 -19.89 12.34 -0.71
C ASP A 240 -19.27 13.32 0.29
N ILE A 241 -18.47 12.75 1.22
CA ILE A 241 -17.61 13.49 2.14
C ILE A 241 -16.19 12.93 1.98
N ILE A 242 -15.24 13.83 1.77
CA ILE A 242 -13.81 13.50 1.68
C ILE A 242 -13.11 14.15 2.87
N ILE A 243 -12.48 13.32 3.70
CA ILE A 243 -11.74 13.73 4.89
C ILE A 243 -10.27 13.40 4.65
N ALA A 244 -9.38 14.36 4.87
CA ALA A 244 -7.94 14.11 4.81
C ALA A 244 -7.32 14.24 6.19
N GLU A 245 -6.40 13.36 6.53
CA GLU A 245 -5.58 13.53 7.73
C GLU A 245 -4.62 14.72 7.57
N SER A 246 -4.22 15.30 8.71
CA SER A 246 -3.29 16.43 8.71
C SER A 246 -1.99 16.06 8.00
N LYS A 247 -1.59 16.87 7.02
CA LYS A 247 -0.38 16.68 6.21
C LYS A 247 -0.37 15.36 5.41
N ALA A 248 -1.53 14.77 5.13
CA ALA A 248 -1.62 13.62 4.25
C ALA A 248 -1.23 13.99 2.82
N TYR A 249 -0.25 13.28 2.25
CA TYR A 249 0.20 13.51 0.89
C TYR A 249 -0.79 12.86 -0.08
N THR A 250 -1.57 13.69 -0.75
CA THR A 250 -2.57 13.28 -1.73
C THR A 250 -2.25 13.88 -3.09
N ALA A 251 -1.99 13.03 -4.09
CA ALA A 251 -1.67 13.51 -5.43
C ALA A 251 -1.97 12.48 -6.51
N PHE A 252 -2.41 12.91 -7.69
CA PHE A 252 -2.52 11.99 -8.83
C PHE A 252 -1.15 11.44 -9.26
N ALA A 253 -0.20 12.34 -9.49
CA ALA A 253 1.19 11.97 -9.80
C ALA A 253 2.08 12.21 -8.58
N GLY A 254 3.01 11.29 -8.32
CA GLY A 254 3.98 11.45 -7.24
C GLY A 254 4.95 12.59 -7.50
N LYS A 255 5.43 13.23 -6.41
CA LYS A 255 6.34 14.39 -6.44
C LYS A 255 7.52 14.19 -7.39
N ARG A 256 8.16 13.03 -7.33
CA ARG A 256 9.29 12.66 -8.19
C ARG A 256 8.96 12.77 -9.69
N VAL A 257 7.79 12.29 -10.11
CA VAL A 257 7.38 12.30 -11.52
C VAL A 257 7.10 13.73 -11.99
N ILE A 258 6.45 14.53 -11.15
CA ILE A 258 6.15 15.93 -11.47
C ILE A 258 7.45 16.73 -11.60
N GLU A 259 8.38 16.60 -10.65
CA GLU A 259 9.67 17.32 -10.69
C GLU A 259 10.52 16.95 -11.90
N GLN A 260 10.54 15.67 -12.29
CA GLN A 260 11.26 15.20 -13.48
C GLN A 260 10.66 15.75 -14.77
N THR A 261 9.34 15.86 -14.84
CA THR A 261 8.62 16.31 -16.04
C THR A 261 8.66 17.83 -16.17
N SER A 262 8.40 18.56 -15.08
CA SER A 262 8.36 20.03 -15.07
C SER A 262 9.74 20.67 -14.99
N ARG A 263 10.77 19.90 -14.59
CA ARG A 263 12.12 20.39 -14.25
C ARG A 263 12.12 21.50 -13.19
N GLN A 264 11.08 21.55 -12.37
CA GLN A 264 10.93 22.49 -11.27
C GLN A 264 10.75 21.73 -9.96
N LYS A 265 11.31 22.26 -8.87
CA LYS A 265 11.06 21.73 -7.53
C LYS A 265 9.63 22.05 -7.11
N ILE A 266 8.91 21.06 -6.59
CA ILE A 266 7.59 21.31 -6.02
C ILE A 266 7.77 21.96 -4.65
N PRO A 267 6.99 23.02 -4.32
CA PRO A 267 6.94 23.58 -2.98
C PRO A 267 6.73 22.52 -1.89
N GLU A 268 7.13 22.82 -0.66
CA GLU A 268 6.84 21.94 0.48
C GLU A 268 5.34 21.98 0.81
N GLY A 269 4.70 20.81 0.85
CA GLY A 269 3.25 20.65 1.08
C GLY A 269 2.82 19.21 0.93
#